data_AF-A0AA37NNR9-F1
#
_entry.id   AF-A0AA37NNR9-F1
#
_cell.length_a   1.000
_cell.length_b   1.000
_cell.length_c   1.000
_cell.angle_alpha   90.00
_cell.angle_beta   90.00
_cell.angle_gamma   90.00
#
_symmetry.space_group_name_H-M   'P 1'
#
loop_
_entity.id
_entity.type
_entity.pdbx_description
1 polymer ?
#
loop_
_entity_poly.entity_id
_entity_poly.type
_entity_poly.pdbx_seq_one_letter_code
_entity_poly.pdbx_strand_id
1 'polypeptide(L)'
;MAYVSANYANNALAPVGKWTCAPTSSQAPFTTTPSGADTKGTELCGQCVSYVKRVCPTLPSTSAWKKGAAVKNNTKLVPGTVIATFNAAGRYHGHAAVYVGQNAAGIHVYDQYVTPPRPKPVGPRMLRWGAHGNSNNGDNFYVVD
;
A
#
# COMPACT_ATOMS: atom_id res chain seq x y z
N MET A 1 -7.27 -3.75 16.00
CA MET A 1 -8.34 -3.80 14.99
C MET A 1 -7.72 -3.46 13.64
N ALA A 2 -7.95 -4.28 12.62
CA ALA A 2 -7.41 -4.02 11.28
C ALA A 2 -7.97 -2.72 10.69
N TYR A 3 -7.12 -1.91 10.08
CA TYR A 3 -7.59 -0.77 9.29
C TYR A 3 -8.15 -1.25 7.95
N VAL A 4 -9.37 -0.84 7.62
CA VAL A 4 -10.06 -1.25 6.40
C VAL A 4 -10.51 -0.02 5.62
N SER A 5 -10.11 0.08 4.37
CA SER A 5 -10.64 1.07 3.42
C SER A 5 -11.87 0.52 2.72
N ALA A 6 -12.98 1.26 2.72
CA ALA A 6 -14.17 0.88 1.96
C ALA A 6 -14.11 1.32 0.48
N ASN A 7 -13.26 2.29 0.14
CA ASN A 7 -13.27 2.96 -1.16
C ASN A 7 -11.95 2.86 -1.94
N TYR A 8 -11.05 1.95 -1.55
CA TYR A 8 -9.71 1.82 -2.15
C TYR A 8 -9.71 1.72 -3.68
N ALA A 9 -10.72 1.08 -4.29
CA ALA A 9 -10.80 0.94 -5.75
C ALA A 9 -11.45 2.15 -6.46
N ASN A 10 -12.25 2.95 -5.74
CA ASN A 10 -13.09 4.01 -6.32
C ASN A 10 -12.89 5.38 -5.62
N ASN A 11 -11.70 5.61 -5.05
CA ASN A 11 -11.41 6.84 -4.34
C ASN A 11 -11.09 7.97 -5.33
N ALA A 12 -11.86 9.07 -5.31
CA ALA A 12 -11.65 10.20 -6.21
C ALA A 12 -10.27 10.87 -6.05
N LEU A 13 -9.69 10.80 -4.85
CA LEU A 13 -8.36 11.31 -4.53
C LEU A 13 -7.26 10.28 -4.74
N ALA A 14 -7.61 9.02 -5.02
CA ALA A 14 -6.68 7.98 -5.39
C ALA A 14 -7.19 7.11 -6.55
N PRO A 15 -7.46 7.70 -7.73
CA PRO A 15 -8.08 6.99 -8.82
C PRO A 15 -7.09 6.02 -9.47
N VAL A 16 -7.61 4.87 -9.90
CA VAL A 16 -6.85 3.85 -10.63
C VAL A 16 -6.23 4.44 -11.89
N GLY A 17 -4.97 4.12 -12.15
CA GLY A 17 -4.20 4.63 -13.29
C GLY A 17 -3.53 5.99 -13.07
N LYS A 18 -3.70 6.62 -11.89
CA LYS A 18 -3.02 7.87 -11.52
C LYS A 18 -2.11 7.70 -10.32
N TRP A 19 -1.21 8.65 -10.08
CA TRP A 19 -0.35 8.68 -8.90
C TRP A 19 -0.94 9.62 -7.84
N THR A 20 -1.03 9.10 -6.62
CA THR A 20 -1.67 9.78 -5.49
C THR A 20 -0.63 10.33 -4.53
N CYS A 21 -0.92 11.49 -3.94
CA CYS A 21 -0.08 12.12 -2.93
C CYS A 21 -0.50 11.78 -1.50
N ALA A 22 0.38 12.03 -0.54
CA ALA A 22 0.05 11.85 0.86
C ALA A 22 -1.16 12.71 1.24
N PRO A 23 -1.94 12.35 2.28
CA PRO A 23 -3.05 13.18 2.74
C PRO A 23 -2.66 14.60 3.16
N THR A 24 -1.38 14.82 3.47
CA THR A 24 -0.79 16.13 3.78
C THR A 24 -0.62 17.04 2.57
N SER A 25 -0.71 16.47 1.36
CA SER A 25 -0.57 17.19 0.09
C SER A 25 -1.91 17.75 -0.38
N SER A 26 -1.89 19.00 -0.86
CA SER A 26 -3.02 19.61 -1.58
C SER A 26 -3.01 19.32 -3.09
N GLN A 27 -2.04 18.55 -3.59
CA GLN A 27 -1.94 18.24 -5.01
C GLN A 27 -3.00 17.21 -5.44
N ALA A 28 -3.51 17.42 -6.65
CA ALA A 28 -4.39 16.47 -7.31
C ALA A 28 -3.61 15.24 -7.81
N PRO A 29 -4.29 14.10 -8.07
CA PRO A 29 -3.64 12.92 -8.61
C PRO A 29 -2.99 13.17 -9.98
N PHE A 30 -1.74 12.74 -10.14
CA PHE A 30 -0.94 12.95 -11.33
C PHE A 30 -1.29 11.91 -12.42
N THR A 31 -1.20 12.32 -13.69
CA THR A 31 -1.36 11.44 -14.86
C THR A 31 -0.03 10.94 -15.42
N THR A 32 1.08 11.46 -14.92
CA THR A 32 2.45 11.04 -15.24
C THR A 32 3.20 10.70 -13.96
N THR A 33 4.28 9.94 -14.06
CA THR A 33 5.10 9.55 -12.91
C THR A 33 5.62 10.80 -12.19
N PRO A 34 5.24 11.06 -10.93
CA PRO A 34 5.76 12.19 -10.17
C PRO A 34 7.26 11.98 -9.90
N SER A 35 8.01 13.08 -9.83
CA SER A 35 9.47 13.03 -9.70
C SER A 35 10.00 14.21 -8.87
N GLY A 36 11.28 14.19 -8.53
CA GLY A 36 11.92 15.32 -7.84
C GLY A 36 11.24 15.65 -6.51
N ALA A 37 10.80 16.91 -6.38
CA ALA A 37 10.18 17.45 -5.17
C ALA A 37 8.83 16.78 -4.85
N ASP A 38 8.05 16.39 -5.86
CA ASP A 38 6.71 15.82 -5.68
C ASP A 38 6.75 14.50 -4.88
N THR A 39 7.84 13.73 -5.03
CA THR A 39 7.98 12.41 -4.40
C THR A 39 8.54 12.47 -2.97
N LYS A 40 8.80 13.66 -2.44
CA LYS A 40 9.51 13.91 -1.17
C LYS A 40 8.72 14.88 -0.28
N GLY A 41 9.22 15.10 0.94
CA GLY A 41 8.72 16.13 1.85
C GLY A 41 7.28 15.90 2.30
N THR A 42 6.44 16.92 2.15
CA THR A 42 5.01 16.90 2.48
C THR A 42 4.16 16.22 1.42
N GLU A 43 4.64 16.18 0.16
CA GLU A 43 3.87 15.73 -0.99
C GLU A 43 3.85 14.20 -1.07
N LEU A 44 5.04 13.57 -1.00
CA LEU A 44 5.24 12.11 -1.05
C LEU A 44 4.39 11.44 -2.15
N CYS A 45 4.25 12.08 -3.30
CA CYS A 45 3.44 11.62 -4.42
C CYS A 45 3.97 10.32 -4.99
N GLY A 46 3.03 9.40 -5.25
CA GLY A 46 3.30 8.08 -5.80
C GLY A 46 3.95 7.09 -4.82
N GLN A 47 4.13 7.42 -3.54
CA GLN A 47 4.61 6.45 -2.54
C GLN A 47 3.51 5.47 -2.14
N CYS A 48 3.86 4.23 -1.81
CA CYS A 48 2.89 3.20 -1.41
C CYS A 48 2.11 3.60 -0.14
N VAL A 49 2.80 4.17 0.83
CA VAL A 49 2.22 4.69 2.08
C VAL A 49 1.22 5.82 1.80
N SER A 50 1.53 6.70 0.84
CA SER A 50 0.65 7.81 0.47
C SER A 50 -0.70 7.33 -0.04
N TYR A 51 -0.70 6.28 -0.86
CA TYR A 51 -1.94 5.66 -1.34
C TYR A 51 -2.76 5.07 -0.19
N VAL A 52 -2.17 4.19 0.63
CA VAL A 52 -2.95 3.52 1.70
C VAL A 52 -3.51 4.53 2.72
N LYS A 53 -2.74 5.57 3.07
CA LYS A 53 -3.21 6.65 3.95
C LYS A 53 -4.29 7.52 3.30
N ARG A 54 -4.24 7.72 1.97
CA ARG A 54 -5.28 8.47 1.24
C ARG A 54 -6.61 7.72 1.22
N VAL A 55 -6.57 6.41 1.03
CA VAL A 55 -7.80 5.58 0.98
C VAL A 55 -8.27 5.10 2.35
N CYS A 56 -7.42 5.18 3.37
CA CYS A 56 -7.75 4.86 4.76
C CYS A 56 -7.28 6.00 5.69
N PRO A 57 -8.06 7.09 5.82
CA PRO A 57 -7.65 8.30 6.54
C PRO A 57 -7.51 8.08 8.07
N THR A 58 -8.07 6.99 8.60
CA THR A 58 -7.93 6.60 10.01
C THR A 58 -6.55 6.00 10.31
N LEU A 59 -5.72 5.71 9.30
CA LEU A 59 -4.37 5.19 9.51
C LEU A 59 -3.49 6.24 10.20
N PRO A 60 -2.80 5.87 11.31
CA PRO A 60 -1.87 6.77 11.94
C PRO A 60 -0.56 6.88 11.14
N SER A 61 0.39 7.66 11.67
CA SER A 61 1.78 7.68 11.17
C SER A 61 2.37 6.26 11.11
N THR A 62 3.27 6.00 10.16
CA THR A 62 3.85 4.66 9.94
C THR A 62 4.70 4.18 11.13
N SER A 63 5.18 5.10 11.97
CA SER A 63 5.86 4.78 13.23
C SER A 63 4.94 4.16 14.28
N ALA A 64 3.63 4.39 14.19
CA ALA A 64 2.64 3.80 15.08
C ALA A 64 2.10 2.45 14.59
N TRP A 65 2.40 2.07 13.34
CA TRP A 65 1.91 0.81 12.75
C TRP A 65 2.54 -0.39 13.44
N LYS A 66 1.70 -1.32 13.87
CA LYS A 66 2.13 -2.58 14.47
C LYS A 66 1.90 -3.74 13.52
N LYS A 67 2.81 -4.71 13.61
CA LYS A 67 2.73 -5.98 12.89
C LYS A 67 1.57 -6.82 13.47
N GLY A 68 0.47 -6.90 12.74
CA GLY A 68 -0.68 -7.72 13.09
C GLY A 68 -0.58 -9.15 12.58
N ALA A 69 -1.74 -9.76 12.31
CA ALA A 69 -1.83 -11.13 11.80
C ALA A 69 -1.16 -11.28 10.42
N ALA A 70 -0.59 -12.45 10.16
CA ALA A 70 -0.07 -12.78 8.84
C ALA A 70 -1.21 -12.80 7.80
N VAL A 71 -0.92 -12.29 6.59
CA VAL A 71 -1.90 -12.31 5.49
C VAL A 71 -2.01 -13.70 4.87
N LYS A 72 -0.86 -14.36 4.67
CA LYS A 72 -0.79 -15.70 4.10
C LYS A 72 -1.65 -16.68 4.89
N ASN A 73 -2.48 -17.44 4.17
CA ASN A 73 -3.42 -18.44 4.71
C ASN A 73 -4.54 -17.86 5.58
N ASN A 74 -4.62 -16.53 5.75
CA ASN A 74 -5.69 -15.90 6.50
C ASN A 74 -6.88 -15.59 5.57
N THR A 75 -7.75 -16.58 5.37
CA THR A 75 -8.93 -16.49 4.51
C THR A 75 -10.06 -15.65 5.12
N LYS A 76 -9.92 -15.20 6.37
CA LYS A 76 -10.91 -14.36 7.07
C LYS A 76 -10.69 -12.86 6.85
N LEU A 77 -9.62 -12.47 6.14
CA LEU A 77 -9.36 -11.07 5.85
C LEU A 77 -10.38 -10.50 4.88
N VAL A 78 -10.90 -9.33 5.23
CA VAL A 78 -11.85 -8.61 4.38
C VAL A 78 -11.11 -7.81 3.30
N PRO A 79 -11.65 -7.74 2.07
CA PRO A 79 -11.17 -6.78 1.08
C PRO A 79 -11.17 -5.36 1.65
N GLY A 80 -10.15 -4.57 1.32
CA GLY A 80 -9.92 -3.24 1.87
C GLY A 80 -8.97 -3.22 3.06
N THR A 81 -8.59 -4.36 3.63
CA THR A 81 -7.65 -4.43 4.76
C THR A 81 -6.29 -3.85 4.39
N VAL A 82 -5.76 -2.94 5.20
CA VAL A 82 -4.42 -2.38 5.01
C VAL A 82 -3.39 -3.40 5.47
N ILE A 83 -2.44 -3.69 4.59
CA ILE A 83 -1.36 -4.65 4.84
C ILE A 83 -0.01 -3.99 4.55
N ALA A 84 1.01 -4.42 5.27
CA ALA A 84 2.36 -3.92 5.09
C ALA A 84 3.43 -4.97 5.42
N THR A 85 4.65 -4.69 5.00
CA THR A 85 5.84 -5.43 5.43
C THR A 85 6.44 -4.80 6.69
N PHE A 86 6.96 -5.65 7.56
CA PHE A 86 7.52 -5.25 8.85
C PHE A 86 8.92 -5.85 9.03
N ASN A 87 9.82 -5.13 9.69
CA ASN A 87 11.14 -5.64 10.04
C ASN A 87 11.10 -6.63 11.22
N ALA A 88 12.27 -7.17 11.59
CA ALA A 88 12.40 -8.12 12.72
C ALA A 88 11.94 -7.54 14.06
N ALA A 89 11.99 -6.22 14.23
CA ALA A 89 11.49 -5.52 15.42
C ALA A 89 9.98 -5.20 15.35
N GLY A 90 9.25 -5.71 14.35
CA GLY A 90 7.82 -5.49 14.19
C GLY A 90 7.43 -4.08 13.75
N ARG A 91 8.38 -3.28 13.24
CA ARG A 91 8.15 -1.92 12.75
C ARG A 91 7.99 -1.89 11.24
N TYR A 92 7.15 -0.99 10.73
CA TYR A 92 6.92 -0.82 9.29
C TYR A 92 8.25 -0.67 8.54
N HIS A 93 8.46 -1.51 7.52
CA HIS A 93 9.64 -1.44 6.69
C HIS A 93 9.39 -2.12 5.34
N GLY A 94 9.51 -1.35 4.24
CA GLY A 94 9.35 -1.84 2.88
C GLY A 94 8.11 -1.24 2.20
N HIS A 95 7.03 -2.00 2.12
CA HIS A 95 5.86 -1.68 1.30
C HIS A 95 4.54 -1.75 2.07
N ALA A 96 3.57 -0.97 1.62
CA ALA A 96 2.20 -0.98 2.12
C ALA A 96 1.24 -1.11 0.94
N ALA A 97 0.15 -1.85 1.14
CA ALA A 97 -0.86 -2.08 0.11
C ALA A 97 -2.25 -2.28 0.74
N VAL A 98 -3.28 -2.25 -0.10
CA VAL A 98 -4.64 -2.62 0.30
C VAL A 98 -4.94 -4.03 -0.20
N TYR A 99 -5.25 -4.94 0.72
CA TYR A 99 -5.64 -6.32 0.44
C TYR A 99 -7.00 -6.37 -0.28
N VAL A 100 -7.11 -7.21 -1.30
CA VAL A 100 -8.38 -7.51 -1.98
C VAL A 100 -8.76 -8.98 -1.81
N GLY A 101 -7.78 -9.87 -1.84
CA GLY A 101 -7.99 -11.30 -1.79
C GLY A 101 -6.66 -12.04 -1.86
N GLN A 102 -6.70 -13.37 -1.77
CA GLN A 102 -5.53 -14.20 -1.97
C GLN A 102 -5.93 -15.54 -2.60
N ASN A 103 -4.98 -16.17 -3.29
CA ASN A 103 -5.15 -17.49 -3.90
C ASN A 103 -3.84 -18.28 -3.78
N ALA A 104 -3.78 -19.45 -4.43
CA ALA A 104 -2.59 -20.30 -4.44
C ALA A 104 -1.34 -19.64 -5.07
N ALA A 105 -1.50 -18.56 -5.85
CA ALA A 105 -0.39 -17.87 -6.51
C ALA A 105 0.13 -16.66 -5.72
N GLY A 106 -0.73 -15.96 -4.97
CA GLY A 106 -0.32 -14.77 -4.23
C GLY A 106 -1.45 -14.01 -3.54
N ILE A 107 -1.10 -12.81 -3.11
CA ILE A 107 -2.04 -11.80 -2.60
C ILE A 107 -2.43 -10.88 -3.75
N HIS A 108 -3.73 -10.67 -3.95
CA HIS A 108 -4.25 -9.59 -4.79
C HIS A 108 -4.37 -8.31 -3.96
N VAL A 109 -3.73 -7.25 -4.43
CA VAL A 109 -3.67 -5.96 -3.73
C VAL A 109 -3.94 -4.81 -4.68
N TYR A 110 -4.24 -3.64 -4.10
CA TYR A 110 -4.04 -2.36 -4.74
C TYR A 110 -2.84 -1.66 -4.12
N ASP A 111 -1.93 -1.19 -4.96
CA ASP A 111 -0.74 -0.44 -4.55
C ASP A 111 -0.35 0.60 -5.60
N GLN A 112 0.60 1.46 -5.23
CA GLN A 112 1.33 2.35 -6.12
C GLN A 112 2.78 2.44 -5.65
N TYR A 113 3.72 2.78 -6.53
CA TYR A 113 5.10 3.10 -6.17
C TYR A 113 5.80 3.86 -7.31
N VAL A 114 6.60 4.88 -7.00
CA VAL A 114 7.41 5.61 -7.99
C VAL A 114 8.80 5.03 -8.20
N THR A 115 9.20 4.06 -7.36
CA THR A 115 10.58 3.60 -7.31
C THR A 115 10.99 2.97 -8.65
N PRO A 116 12.10 3.42 -9.26
CA PRO A 116 12.66 2.80 -10.45
C PRO A 116 13.00 1.32 -10.23
N PRO A 117 13.04 0.49 -11.29
CA PRO A 117 12.97 0.85 -12.72
C PRO A 117 11.55 0.85 -13.30
N ARG A 118 10.54 0.37 -12.57
CA ARG A 118 9.19 0.16 -13.10
C ARG A 118 8.14 0.85 -12.22
N PRO A 119 8.06 2.19 -12.20
CA PRO A 119 7.05 2.90 -11.44
C PRO A 119 5.65 2.44 -11.85
N LYS A 120 4.75 2.41 -10.88
CA LYS A 120 3.38 1.95 -11.06
C LYS A 120 2.40 2.94 -10.40
N PRO A 121 1.41 3.45 -11.15
CA PRO A 121 0.30 4.21 -10.56
C PRO A 121 -0.60 3.32 -9.71
N VAL A 122 -1.60 3.92 -9.05
CA VAL A 122 -2.62 3.17 -8.30
C VAL A 122 -3.25 2.12 -9.20
N GLY A 123 -3.28 0.88 -8.74
CA GLY A 123 -4.04 -0.17 -9.42
C GLY A 123 -3.80 -1.56 -8.86
N PRO A 124 -4.46 -2.57 -9.43
CA PRO A 124 -4.36 -3.94 -8.97
C PRO A 124 -2.95 -4.52 -9.21
N ARG A 125 -2.52 -5.40 -8.32
CA ARG A 125 -1.26 -6.17 -8.43
C ARG A 125 -1.43 -7.52 -7.77
N MET A 126 -0.70 -8.51 -8.27
CA MET A 126 -0.48 -9.76 -7.54
C MET A 126 0.92 -9.76 -6.92
N LEU A 127 0.99 -9.89 -5.60
CA LEU A 127 2.20 -10.16 -4.84
C LEU A 127 2.36 -11.67 -4.73
N ARG A 128 3.27 -12.24 -5.51
CA ARG A 128 3.45 -13.70 -5.58
C ARG A 128 4.05 -14.23 -4.29
N TRP A 129 3.61 -15.42 -3.89
CA TRP A 129 4.30 -16.17 -2.83
C TRP A 129 5.73 -16.51 -3.27
N GLY A 130 6.68 -16.49 -2.34
CA GLY A 130 8.08 -16.82 -2.61
C GLY A 130 8.81 -15.84 -3.54
N ALA A 131 8.23 -14.69 -3.87
CA ALA A 131 8.89 -13.73 -4.76
C ALA A 131 10.17 -13.15 -4.13
N HIS A 132 11.11 -12.77 -4.99
CA HIS A 132 12.34 -12.14 -4.54
C HIS A 132 12.10 -10.71 -4.04
N GLY A 133 12.69 -10.38 -2.90
CA GLY A 133 12.61 -9.05 -2.28
C GLY A 133 11.38 -8.87 -1.37
N ASN A 134 11.59 -8.14 -0.27
CA ASN A 134 10.60 -7.99 0.80
C ASN A 134 9.25 -7.41 0.30
N SER A 135 9.31 -6.34 -0.49
CA SER A 135 8.14 -5.61 -0.98
C SER A 135 7.28 -6.35 -2.00
N ASN A 136 7.83 -7.39 -2.64
CA ASN A 136 7.15 -8.14 -3.70
C ASN A 136 6.68 -9.52 -3.24
N ASN A 137 7.26 -10.02 -2.14
CA ASN A 137 6.94 -11.32 -1.59
C ASN A 137 5.67 -11.26 -0.76
N GLY A 138 4.61 -11.92 -1.23
CA GLY A 138 3.36 -12.04 -0.49
C GLY A 138 3.55 -12.64 0.91
N ASP A 139 4.55 -13.50 1.12
CA ASP A 139 4.82 -14.16 2.41
C ASP A 139 5.15 -13.17 3.53
N ASN A 140 5.62 -11.97 3.18
CA ASN A 140 6.13 -10.98 4.14
C ASN A 140 5.09 -9.92 4.54
N PHE A 141 3.84 -10.07 4.09
CA PHE A 141 2.77 -9.12 4.39
C PHE A 141 1.98 -9.53 5.63
N TYR A 142 1.75 -8.52 6.47
CA TYR A 142 0.97 -8.61 7.69
C TYR A 142 -0.08 -7.50 7.70
N VAL A 143 -1.17 -7.74 8.41
CA VAL A 143 -2.19 -6.73 8.67
C VAL A 143 -1.56 -5.59 9.48
N VAL A 144 -1.91 -4.35 9.14
CA VAL A 144 -1.56 -3.17 9.94
C VAL A 144 -2.57 -3.05 11.08
N ASP A 145 -2.05 -2.94 12.31
CA ASP A 145 -2.80 -2.70 13.56
C ASP A 145 -2.31 -1.42 14.26
#